data_AF-A0A7W6CFG6-F1
#
_entry.id   AF-A0A7W6CFG6-F1
#
_cell.length_a   1.000
_cell.length_b   1.000
_cell.length_c   1.000
_cell.angle_alpha   90.00
_cell.angle_beta   90.00
_cell.angle_gamma   90.00
#
_symmetry.space_group_name_H-M   'P 1'
#
loop_
_entity.id
_entity.type
_entity.pdbx_description
1 polymer ?
#
loop_
_entity_poly.entity_id
_entity_poly.type
_entity_poly.pdbx_seq_one_letter_code
_entity_poly.pdbx_strand_id
1 'polypeptide(L)'
;MTMKRTFSLLLLGFSTLPLAACADDYGYGVRAGYGPGPYAYNGWYDGYYGSIYDGYWGNDGYFYYRRGLGDRVYIRGDRGHFMREAPRGPHNFQPFHGSMSPGERMQMPHFPGGGGSGRQGGGGGGGHRHR
;
A
#
# COMPACT_ATOMS: atom_id res chain seq x y z
N MET A 1 33.10 -43.56 -43.66
CA MET A 1 31.82 -44.26 -43.96
C MET A 1 31.75 -45.45 -43.01
N THR A 2 30.83 -45.61 -42.06
CA THR A 2 29.48 -45.07 -41.86
C THR A 2 29.16 -45.14 -40.35
N MET A 3 28.68 -44.02 -39.82
CA MET A 3 28.15 -43.83 -38.48
C MET A 3 26.77 -44.48 -38.35
N LYS A 4 26.50 -45.20 -37.25
CA LYS A 4 25.14 -45.65 -36.83
C LYS A 4 25.17 -45.81 -35.31
N ARG A 5 24.80 -44.75 -34.57
CA ARG A 5 23.46 -44.48 -33.99
C ARG A 5 23.20 -45.36 -32.75
N THR A 6 23.57 -44.88 -31.56
CA THR A 6 22.73 -44.14 -30.59
C THR A 6 21.68 -45.01 -29.90
N PHE A 7 21.81 -45.25 -28.59
CA PHE A 7 20.69 -45.41 -27.64
C PHE A 7 21.24 -45.18 -26.21
N SER A 8 21.19 -43.95 -25.71
CA SER A 8 20.16 -43.49 -24.76
C SER A 8 20.48 -43.83 -23.31
N LEU A 9 21.48 -43.15 -22.74
CA LEU A 9 21.62 -42.94 -21.30
C LEU A 9 21.01 -41.58 -20.97
N LEU A 10 19.71 -41.54 -20.67
CA LEU A 10 19.08 -40.33 -20.15
C LEU A 10 17.78 -40.68 -19.44
N LEU A 11 17.78 -40.48 -18.13
CA LEU A 11 16.65 -40.14 -17.24
C LEU A 11 16.91 -40.72 -15.84
N LEU A 12 17.97 -40.26 -15.17
CA LEU A 12 17.95 -40.19 -13.71
C LEU A 12 17.23 -38.89 -13.35
N GLY A 13 16.07 -39.04 -12.71
CA GLY A 13 15.11 -37.99 -12.42
C GLY A 13 15.71 -36.87 -11.59
N PHE A 14 15.73 -35.68 -12.20
CA PHE A 14 15.91 -34.39 -11.55
C PHE A 14 14.72 -34.15 -10.61
N SER A 15 14.85 -34.59 -9.36
CA SER A 15 13.90 -34.29 -8.28
C SER A 15 14.50 -33.21 -7.38
N THR A 16 14.84 -32.05 -7.96
CA THR A 16 15.11 -30.86 -7.17
C THR A 16 13.77 -30.23 -6.83
N LEU A 17 13.22 -30.57 -5.67
CA LEU A 17 12.11 -29.87 -5.04
C LEU A 17 12.66 -28.58 -4.42
N PRO A 18 12.39 -27.38 -4.95
CA PRO A 18 12.50 -26.17 -4.16
C PRO A 18 11.30 -26.11 -3.20
N LEU A 19 11.45 -26.64 -1.97
CA LEU A 19 10.65 -26.18 -0.83
C LEU A 19 11.15 -24.79 -0.45
N ALA A 20 10.80 -23.78 -1.25
CA ALA A 20 11.13 -22.39 -0.98
C ALA A 20 9.95 -21.50 -1.40
N ALA A 21 8.85 -21.61 -0.66
CA ALA A 21 7.78 -20.62 -0.62
C ALA A 21 6.81 -20.99 0.51
N CYS A 22 7.11 -20.51 1.72
CA CYS A 22 6.18 -20.23 2.83
C CYS A 22 7.01 -19.73 4.03
N ALA A 23 7.86 -18.75 3.79
CA ALA A 23 8.46 -17.94 4.82
C ALA A 23 8.78 -16.61 4.14
N ASP A 24 7.72 -15.92 3.70
CA ASP A 24 7.83 -14.52 3.33
C ASP A 24 8.14 -13.76 4.62
N ASP A 25 9.45 -13.64 4.86
CA ASP A 25 10.12 -12.42 5.25
C ASP A 25 9.14 -11.37 5.80
N TYR A 26 9.00 -11.32 7.13
CA TYR A 26 8.41 -10.16 7.82
C TYR A 26 9.43 -9.01 7.77
N GLY A 27 9.78 -8.62 6.54
CA GLY A 27 10.69 -7.57 6.18
C GLY A 27 10.03 -6.22 6.42
N TYR A 28 10.41 -5.64 7.55
CA TYR A 28 10.53 -4.21 7.82
C TYR A 28 10.29 -3.28 6.61
N GLY A 29 9.28 -2.41 6.74
CA GLY A 29 9.31 -1.07 6.15
C GLY A 29 9.52 -1.00 4.64
N VAL A 30 8.65 -1.62 3.85
CA VAL A 30 8.65 -1.35 2.40
C VAL A 30 8.16 0.08 2.17
N ARG A 31 9.10 0.94 1.78
CA ARG A 31 8.87 2.28 1.24
C ARG A 31 8.17 2.12 -0.11
N ALA A 32 6.85 1.99 -0.02
CA ALA A 32 5.87 1.93 -1.10
C ALA A 32 5.95 3.17 -2.01
N GLY A 33 6.80 3.13 -3.04
CA GLY A 33 6.68 3.99 -4.22
C GLY A 33 5.63 3.39 -5.16
N TYR A 34 4.47 4.02 -5.34
CA TYR A 34 3.33 3.44 -6.05
C TYR A 34 2.89 4.28 -7.26
N GLY A 35 2.87 3.62 -8.43
CA GLY A 35 2.06 3.96 -9.60
C GLY A 35 0.62 3.40 -9.48
N PRO A 36 -0.16 3.31 -10.58
CA PRO A 36 -1.63 3.21 -10.59
C PRO A 36 -2.20 1.81 -10.22
N GLY A 37 -1.55 1.10 -9.30
CA GLY A 37 -2.04 -0.13 -8.71
C GLY A 37 -2.69 0.09 -7.35
N PRO A 38 -3.36 -0.93 -6.77
CA PRO A 38 -3.96 -0.82 -5.44
C PRO A 38 -2.88 -0.49 -4.39
N TYR A 39 -3.10 0.57 -3.61
CA TYR A 39 -2.27 0.96 -2.50
C TYR A 39 -2.51 0.01 -1.32
N ALA A 40 -1.52 -0.81 -1.01
CA ALA A 40 -1.58 -1.73 0.13
C ALA A 40 -1.17 -1.02 1.43
N TYR A 41 -1.79 -1.39 2.54
CA TYR A 41 -1.42 -0.92 3.86
C TYR A 41 -1.52 -2.05 4.89
N ASN A 42 -0.72 -1.91 5.93
CA ASN A 42 -0.74 -2.75 7.12
C ASN A 42 -0.55 -1.86 8.35
N GLY A 43 -0.99 -2.33 9.51
CA GLY A 43 -0.79 -1.66 10.77
C GLY A 43 -1.49 -2.39 11.91
N TRP A 44 -1.67 -1.66 12.99
CA TRP A 44 -2.35 -2.08 14.20
C TRP A 44 -3.43 -1.07 14.55
N TYR A 45 -4.61 -1.56 14.88
CA TYR A 45 -5.77 -0.75 15.18
C TYR A 45 -6.51 -1.30 16.40
N ASP A 46 -6.96 -0.41 17.27
CA ASP A 46 -7.55 -0.75 18.57
C ASP A 46 -9.08 -0.76 18.59
N GLY A 47 -9.73 -0.46 17.46
CA GLY A 47 -11.19 -0.49 17.31
C GLY A 47 -11.92 0.79 17.69
N TYR A 48 -11.24 1.86 18.12
CA TYR A 48 -11.86 3.07 18.68
C TYR A 48 -12.94 3.73 17.79
N TYR A 49 -12.74 3.77 16.48
CA TYR A 49 -13.70 4.33 15.51
C TYR A 49 -14.69 3.30 14.95
N GLY A 50 -14.72 2.07 15.50
CA GLY A 50 -15.47 0.95 14.96
C GLY A 50 -14.83 0.35 13.71
N SER A 51 -15.63 -0.35 12.89
CA SER A 51 -15.15 -0.94 11.64
C SER A 51 -14.76 0.14 10.63
N ILE A 52 -13.60 -0.03 10.02
CA ILE A 52 -13.15 0.78 8.88
C ILE A 52 -13.39 0.00 7.59
N TYR A 53 -13.75 0.72 6.52
CA TYR A 53 -13.93 0.13 5.20
C TYR A 53 -12.59 -0.06 4.50
N ASP A 54 -11.84 1.02 4.35
CA ASP A 54 -10.47 1.02 3.87
C ASP A 54 -9.72 2.26 4.37
N GLY A 55 -8.45 2.37 3.99
CA GLY A 55 -7.61 3.49 4.39
C GLY A 55 -6.25 3.51 3.72
N TYR A 56 -5.41 4.44 4.16
CA TYR A 56 -4.02 4.54 3.79
C TYR A 56 -3.23 5.29 4.83
N TRP A 57 -1.93 5.09 4.79
CA TRP A 57 -1.00 5.84 5.60
C TRP A 57 -0.56 7.11 4.89
N GLY A 58 -0.83 8.26 5.48
CA GLY A 58 -0.38 9.55 4.97
C GLY A 58 1.14 9.73 5.12
N ASN A 59 1.71 10.60 4.29
CA ASN A 59 3.10 11.06 4.40
C ASN A 59 3.37 11.86 5.69
N ASP A 60 2.32 12.31 6.36
CA ASP A 60 2.33 13.00 7.65
C ASP A 60 2.36 12.02 8.85
N GLY A 61 2.36 10.72 8.60
CA GLY A 61 2.43 9.67 9.62
C GLY A 61 1.08 9.30 10.25
N TYR A 62 -0.02 9.87 9.78
CA TYR A 62 -1.37 9.53 10.26
C TYR A 62 -2.03 8.48 9.37
N PHE A 63 -2.91 7.68 9.95
CA PHE A 63 -3.78 6.79 9.18
C PHE A 63 -5.03 7.55 8.76
N TYR A 64 -5.36 7.49 7.47
CA TYR A 64 -6.55 8.08 6.87
C TYR A 64 -7.50 6.96 6.48
N TYR A 65 -8.77 7.02 6.87
CA TYR A 65 -9.72 5.91 6.70
C TYR A 65 -11.10 6.37 6.20
N ARG A 66 -11.88 5.43 5.68
CA ARG A 66 -13.32 5.59 5.37
C ARG A 66 -14.15 4.59 6.15
N ARG A 67 -15.44 4.87 6.33
CA ARG A 67 -16.36 3.98 7.06
C ARG A 67 -17.22 3.14 6.12
N GLY A 68 -17.42 3.59 4.88
CA GLY A 68 -18.15 2.84 3.87
C GLY A 68 -17.70 3.12 2.45
N LEU A 69 -18.11 2.23 1.54
CA LEU A 69 -17.80 2.30 0.10
C LEU A 69 -18.20 3.64 -0.54
N GLY A 70 -19.30 4.24 -0.09
CA GLY A 70 -19.85 5.49 -0.62
C GLY A 70 -19.12 6.77 -0.16
N ASP A 71 -18.26 6.67 0.84
CA ASP A 71 -17.56 7.83 1.40
C ASP A 71 -16.54 8.35 0.39
N ARG A 72 -16.54 9.66 0.13
CA ARG A 72 -15.57 10.29 -0.78
C ARG A 72 -14.40 10.95 -0.06
N VAL A 73 -14.46 11.02 1.26
CA VAL A 73 -13.49 11.74 2.08
C VAL A 73 -12.82 10.73 3.00
N TYR A 74 -11.49 10.71 2.98
CA TYR A 74 -10.73 9.98 3.97
C TYR A 74 -10.53 10.84 5.21
N ILE A 75 -10.91 10.31 6.36
CA ILE A 75 -10.85 10.97 7.65
C ILE A 75 -9.54 10.59 8.33
N ARG A 76 -8.83 11.58 8.87
CA ARG A 76 -7.62 11.34 9.67
C ARG A 76 -7.99 10.70 11.00
N GLY A 77 -7.38 9.56 11.32
CA GLY A 77 -7.42 8.97 12.65
C GLY A 77 -6.33 9.52 13.57
N ASP A 78 -6.51 9.40 14.88
CA ASP A 78 -5.54 9.85 15.87
C ASP A 78 -4.38 8.86 16.05
N ARG A 79 -3.20 9.39 16.44
CA ARG A 79 -1.98 8.59 16.70
C ARG A 79 -2.13 7.54 17.80
N GLY A 80 -3.14 7.68 18.65
CA GLY A 80 -3.41 6.75 19.75
C GLY A 80 -4.15 5.48 19.34
N HIS A 81 -4.73 5.45 18.13
CA HIS A 81 -5.62 4.36 17.71
C HIS A 81 -5.07 3.57 16.52
N PHE A 82 -4.20 4.18 15.72
CA PHE A 82 -3.51 3.51 14.61
C PHE A 82 -2.00 3.53 14.80
N MET A 83 -1.35 2.37 14.64
CA MET A 83 0.10 2.22 14.70
C MET A 83 0.60 1.49 13.46
N ARG A 84 1.76 1.89 12.93
CA ARG A 84 2.43 1.17 11.83
C ARG A 84 3.12 -0.10 12.29
N GLU A 85 3.64 -0.04 13.51
CA GLU A 85 4.41 -1.09 14.13
C GLU A 85 3.61 -1.71 15.27
N ALA A 86 3.94 -2.95 15.63
CA ALA A 86 3.31 -3.63 16.76
C ALA A 86 3.55 -2.82 18.04
N PRO A 87 2.49 -2.34 18.71
CA PRO A 87 2.66 -1.61 19.95
C PRO A 87 3.24 -2.54 21.02
N ARG A 88 4.26 -2.09 21.75
CA ARG A 88 4.86 -2.83 22.88
C ARG A 88 3.99 -2.82 24.15
N GLY A 89 2.74 -2.36 24.04
CA GLY A 89 1.88 -2.00 25.17
C GLY A 89 0.48 -2.61 25.06
N PRO A 90 -0.59 -1.81 25.05
CA PRO A 90 -1.97 -2.28 25.22
C PRO A 90 -2.34 -3.48 24.33
N HIS A 91 -2.97 -4.50 24.92
CA HIS A 91 -3.32 -5.76 24.26
C HIS A 91 -4.54 -5.68 23.32
N ASN A 92 -5.20 -4.52 23.24
CA ASN A 92 -6.41 -4.35 22.43
C ASN A 92 -6.13 -4.02 20.97
N PHE A 93 -4.87 -3.72 20.62
CA PHE A 93 -4.49 -3.53 19.22
C PHE A 93 -4.48 -4.85 18.47
N GLN A 94 -5.20 -4.89 17.36
CA GLN A 94 -5.20 -6.02 16.45
C GLN A 94 -4.47 -5.65 15.16
N PRO A 95 -3.71 -6.58 14.56
CA PRO A 95 -3.14 -6.36 13.25
C PRO A 95 -4.27 -6.19 12.24
N PHE A 96 -4.13 -5.22 11.34
CA PHE A 96 -5.04 -5.01 10.23
C PHE A 96 -4.23 -4.74 8.96
N HIS A 97 -4.78 -5.16 7.84
CA HIS A 97 -4.20 -4.91 6.53
C HIS A 97 -5.31 -4.81 5.50
N GLY A 98 -5.01 -4.18 4.39
CA GLY A 98 -5.94 -4.04 3.29
C GLY A 98 -5.29 -3.36 2.10
N SER A 99 -6.11 -3.08 1.11
CA SER A 99 -5.71 -2.29 -0.03
C SER A 99 -6.84 -1.36 -0.43
N MET A 100 -6.49 -0.24 -1.06
CA MET A 100 -7.45 0.69 -1.65
C MET A 100 -6.95 1.18 -2.99
N SER A 101 -7.86 1.53 -3.88
CA SER A 101 -7.53 2.16 -5.15
C SER A 101 -7.79 3.66 -5.04
N PRO A 102 -6.79 4.52 -5.29
CA PRO A 102 -7.00 5.96 -5.34
C PRO A 102 -8.05 6.31 -6.40
N GLY A 103 -9.09 7.04 -6.00
CA GLY A 103 -10.13 7.49 -6.92
C GLY A 103 -9.95 8.97 -7.27
N GLU A 104 -10.15 9.34 -8.53
CA GLU A 104 -10.01 10.72 -9.02
C GLU A 104 -10.90 11.74 -8.28
N ARG A 105 -12.04 11.30 -7.74
CA ARG A 105 -13.01 12.14 -7.02
C ARG A 105 -12.97 11.95 -5.51
N MET A 106 -11.93 11.29 -4.98
CA MET A 106 -11.73 11.10 -3.55
C MET A 106 -10.89 12.23 -2.97
N GLN A 107 -11.27 12.74 -1.81
CA GLN A 107 -10.44 13.64 -1.03
C GLN A 107 -9.48 12.79 -0.20
N MET A 108 -8.20 12.82 -0.59
CA MET A 108 -7.15 11.99 -0.03
C MET A 108 -5.99 12.86 0.49
N PRO A 109 -6.15 13.51 1.67
CA PRO A 109 -5.10 14.34 2.27
C PRO A 109 -3.81 13.55 2.51
N HIS A 110 -2.66 14.17 2.22
CA HIS A 110 -1.33 13.58 2.47
C HIS A 110 -1.07 12.21 1.81
N PHE A 111 -1.79 11.87 0.74
CA PHE A 111 -1.62 10.59 0.05
C PHE A 111 -0.20 10.43 -0.55
N PRO A 112 0.52 9.33 -0.29
CA PRO A 112 1.91 9.14 -0.74
C PRO A 112 2.15 9.13 -2.25
N GLY A 113 1.17 8.68 -3.03
CA GLY A 113 1.25 8.59 -4.50
C GLY A 113 0.68 9.79 -5.26
N GLY A 114 0.30 10.85 -4.55
CA GLY A 114 -0.47 11.98 -5.09
C GLY A 114 0.38 13.23 -5.34
N GLY A 115 1.39 13.14 -6.20
CA GLY A 115 1.96 14.34 -6.82
C GLY A 115 1.04 14.85 -7.92
N GLY A 116 0.08 15.72 -7.58
CA GLY A 116 -0.63 16.55 -8.55
C GLY A 116 -1.91 15.97 -9.17
N SER A 117 -3.06 16.42 -8.67
CA SER A 117 -4.23 16.79 -9.50
C SER A 117 -5.21 17.62 -8.66
N GLY A 118 -4.67 18.55 -7.87
CA GLY A 118 -5.42 19.73 -7.47
C GLY A 118 -5.56 20.61 -8.70
N ARG A 119 -6.77 20.67 -9.25
CA ARG A 119 -7.15 21.55 -10.36
C ARG A 119 -6.49 22.91 -10.24
N GLN A 120 -5.74 23.23 -11.29
CA GLN A 120 -5.51 24.56 -11.81
C GLN A 120 -6.79 25.41 -11.66
N GLY A 121 -6.82 26.25 -10.63
CA GLY A 121 -7.74 27.37 -10.55
C GLY A 121 -7.31 28.39 -11.59
N GLY A 122 -8.00 28.40 -12.72
CA GLY A 122 -7.83 29.42 -13.75
C GLY A 122 -8.16 30.80 -13.19
N GLY A 123 -7.18 31.69 -13.24
CA GLY A 123 -7.30 33.11 -12.96
C GLY A 123 -6.13 33.81 -13.62
N GLY A 124 -6.16 33.89 -14.96
CA GLY A 124 -5.16 34.62 -15.73
C GLY A 124 -5.29 36.13 -15.55
N GLY A 125 -4.16 36.81 -15.71
CA GLY A 125 -4.15 38.19 -16.20
C GLY A 125 -3.58 39.25 -15.25
N GLY A 126 -2.33 39.62 -15.50
CA GLY A 126 -1.98 41.04 -15.61
C GLY A 126 -1.25 41.69 -14.43
N GLY A 127 0.01 42.08 -14.69
CA GLY A 127 0.50 43.38 -14.22
C GLY A 127 1.60 43.36 -13.16
N HIS A 128 2.83 43.10 -13.60
CA HIS A 128 3.98 43.78 -13.01
C HIS A 128 3.78 45.29 -13.12
N ARG A 129 3.74 46.04 -12.00
CA ARG A 129 4.38 47.36 -11.81
C ARG A 129 4.49 47.67 -10.30
N HIS A 130 5.68 47.49 -9.74
CA HIS A 130 6.09 48.18 -8.51
C HIS A 130 7.28 49.08 -8.85
N ARG A 131 7.05 50.37 -8.61
CA ARG A 131 7.98 51.51 -8.59
C ARG A 131 8.50 52.02 -9.93
#